data_AF-A0A1T4PHZ6-F1
#
_entry.id   AF-A0A1T4PHZ6-F1
#
_cell.length_a   1.000
_cell.length_b   1.000
_cell.length_c   1.000
_cell.angle_alpha   90.00
_cell.angle_beta   90.00
_cell.angle_gamma   90.00
#
_symmetry.space_group_name_H-M   'P 1'
#
loop_
_entity.id
_entity.type
_entity.pdbx_description
1 polymer ?
#
loop_
_entity_poly.entity_id
_entity_poly.type
_entity_poly.pdbx_seq_one_letter_code
_entity_poly.pdbx_strand_id
1 'polypeptide(L)'
;MGIPHGCLVGNTTAELVPHDSEATEIVTRSYRRFTDIVADALRRAQAAGEVTDTATPEAQARLLLYLVQGLSPGSRAGLDRTAALAAIDALRA
;
A
#
# COMPACT_ATOMS: atom_id res chain seq x y z
N MET A 1 -4.86 24.09 3.01
CA MET A 1 -4.43 22.80 2.44
C MET A 1 -5.10 21.71 3.28
N GLY A 2 -6.17 21.11 2.76
CA GLY A 2 -7.04 20.21 3.53
C GLY A 2 -6.31 18.94 3.99
N ILE A 3 -6.77 18.37 5.11
CA ILE A 3 -6.31 17.07 5.57
C ILE A 3 -6.63 16.06 4.46
N PRO A 4 -5.66 15.31 3.93
CA PRO A 4 -5.94 14.25 2.96
C PRO A 4 -6.98 13.31 3.59
N HIS A 5 -8.09 13.04 2.89
CA HIS A 5 -9.17 12.19 3.39
C HIS A 5 -8.76 10.71 3.64
N GLY A 6 -7.46 10.41 3.53
CA GLY A 6 -6.89 9.07 3.63
C GLY A 6 -7.21 8.22 2.40
N CYS A 7 -6.92 6.93 2.50
CA CYS A 7 -7.30 5.94 1.51
C CYS A 7 -8.75 5.50 1.74
N LEU A 8 -9.64 5.73 0.76
CA LEU A 8 -11.04 5.27 0.83
C LEU A 8 -11.10 3.77 1.14
N VAL A 9 -10.37 2.94 0.39
CA VAL A 9 -10.32 1.48 0.59
C VAL A 9 -9.82 1.12 1.99
N GLY A 10 -8.84 1.87 2.52
CA GLY A 10 -8.31 1.68 3.87
C GLY A 10 -9.32 2.02 4.97
N ASN A 11 -10.03 3.14 4.82
CA ASN A 11 -11.08 3.53 5.76
C ASN A 11 -12.23 2.51 5.72
N THR A 12 -12.69 2.11 4.53
CA THR A 12 -13.69 1.06 4.36
C THR A 12 -13.24 -0.27 4.98
N THR A 13 -11.95 -0.61 4.89
CA THR A 13 -11.38 -1.80 5.54
C THR A 13 -11.51 -1.73 7.06
N ALA A 14 -11.22 -0.58 7.65
CA ALA A 14 -11.29 -0.42 9.11
C ALA A 14 -12.74 -0.33 9.62
N GLU A 15 -13.62 0.34 8.86
CA GLU A 15 -14.94 0.74 9.34
C GLU A 15 -16.06 -0.21 8.91
N LEU A 16 -16.01 -0.80 7.71
CA LEU A 16 -17.16 -1.54 7.15
C LEU A 16 -16.91 -3.05 7.02
N VAL A 17 -15.70 -3.47 6.66
CA VAL A 17 -15.35 -4.91 6.50
C VAL A 17 -15.72 -5.79 7.72
N PRO A 18 -15.63 -5.33 8.99
CA PRO A 18 -16.02 -6.17 10.12
C PRO A 18 -17.49 -6.62 10.12
N HIS A 19 -18.38 -5.95 9.39
CA HIS A 19 -19.83 -6.20 9.45
C HIS A 19 -20.59 -6.02 8.13
N ASP A 20 -19.90 -5.74 7.02
CA ASP A 20 -20.49 -5.58 5.68
C ASP A 20 -19.76 -6.48 4.65
N SER A 21 -20.48 -7.49 4.15
CA SER A 21 -19.93 -8.46 3.20
C SER A 21 -19.72 -7.87 1.80
N GLU A 22 -20.56 -6.93 1.35
CA GLU A 22 -20.40 -6.27 0.06
C GLU A 22 -19.14 -5.38 0.09
N ALA A 23 -18.96 -4.62 1.17
CA ALA A 23 -17.75 -3.85 1.39
C ALA A 23 -16.50 -4.74 1.42
N THR A 24 -16.59 -5.91 2.06
CA THR A 24 -15.50 -6.91 2.11
C THR A 24 -15.07 -7.38 0.72
N GLU A 25 -16.04 -7.68 -0.15
CA GLU A 25 -15.77 -8.09 -1.53
C GLU A 25 -15.12 -6.98 -2.34
N ILE A 26 -15.64 -5.75 -2.23
CA ILE A 26 -15.11 -4.57 -2.92
C ILE A 26 -13.67 -4.28 -2.49
N VAL A 27 -13.41 -4.28 -1.19
CA VAL A 27 -12.07 -4.04 -0.62
C VAL A 27 -11.10 -5.13 -1.08
N THR A 28 -11.48 -6.40 -0.96
CA THR A 28 -10.63 -7.53 -1.36
C THR A 28 -10.26 -7.46 -2.83
N ARG A 29 -11.23 -7.16 -3.70
CA ARG A 29 -11.00 -6.98 -5.14
C ARG A 29 -10.11 -5.77 -5.42
N SER A 30 -10.28 -4.68 -4.68
CA SER A 30 -9.48 -3.46 -4.83
C SER A 30 -8.02 -3.71 -4.47
N TYR A 31 -7.75 -4.40 -3.36
CA TYR A 31 -6.38 -4.76 -2.97
C TYR A 31 -5.73 -5.72 -3.94
N ARG A 32 -6.45 -6.75 -4.43
CA ARG A 32 -5.93 -7.65 -5.47
C ARG A 32 -5.54 -6.88 -6.73
N ARG A 33 -6.45 -6.03 -7.24
CA ARG A 33 -6.17 -5.22 -8.43
C ARG A 33 -4.96 -4.30 -8.24
N PHE A 34 -4.82 -3.69 -7.07
CA PHE A 34 -3.65 -2.88 -6.75
C PHE A 34 -2.37 -3.72 -6.80
N THR A 35 -2.35 -4.87 -6.12
CA THR A 35 -1.15 -5.73 -6.09
C THR A 35 -0.80 -6.25 -7.48
N ASP A 36 -1.78 -6.60 -8.31
CA ASP A 36 -1.54 -7.10 -9.66
C ASP A 36 -0.88 -6.03 -10.55
N ILE A 37 -1.41 -4.80 -10.52
CA ILE A 37 -0.85 -3.68 -11.30
C ILE A 37 0.58 -3.36 -10.87
N VAL A 38 0.83 -3.35 -9.56
CA VAL A 38 2.17 -3.05 -9.02
C VAL A 38 3.13 -4.20 -9.30
N ALA A 39 2.71 -5.46 -9.17
CA ALA A 39 3.53 -6.62 -9.49
C ALA A 39 3.92 -6.63 -10.98
N ASP A 40 2.99 -6.30 -11.88
CA ASP A 40 3.30 -6.18 -13.30
C ASP A 40 4.33 -5.09 -13.59
N ALA A 41 4.26 -3.95 -12.89
CA ALA A 41 5.26 -2.89 -13.01
C ALA A 41 6.62 -3.32 -12.47
N LEU A 42 6.64 -3.95 -11.29
CA LEU A 42 7.87 -4.47 -10.68
C LEU A 42 8.53 -5.53 -11.55
N ARG A 43 7.76 -6.43 -12.16
CA ARG A 43 8.29 -7.45 -13.08
C ARG A 43 9.03 -6.83 -14.27
N ARG A 44 8.49 -5.75 -14.84
CA ARG A 44 9.16 -5.00 -15.92
C ARG A 44 10.43 -4.31 -15.43
N ALA A 45 10.37 -3.65 -14.27
CA ALA A 45 11.51 -2.95 -13.68
C ALA A 45 12.66 -3.91 -13.30
N GLN A 46 12.34 -5.09 -12.74
CA GLN A 46 13.32 -6.14 -12.44
C GLN A 46 13.97 -6.67 -13.71
N ALA A 47 13.18 -6.97 -14.75
CA ALA A 47 13.71 -7.42 -16.04
C ALA A 47 14.62 -6.37 -16.72
N ALA A 48 14.39 -5.08 -16.45
CA ALA A 48 15.23 -3.98 -16.91
C ALA A 48 16.44 -3.69 -16.00
N GLY A 49 16.54 -4.34 -14.83
CA GLY A 49 17.58 -4.07 -13.84
C GLY A 49 17.43 -2.75 -13.10
N GLU A 50 16.25 -2.14 -13.11
CA GLU A 50 15.97 -0.84 -12.46
C GLU A 50 15.72 -0.96 -10.95
N VAL A 51 15.28 -2.14 -10.50
CA VAL A 51 15.02 -2.45 -9.09
C VAL A 51 15.55 -3.84 -8.73
N THR A 52 15.73 -4.11 -7.43
CA THR A 52 16.25 -5.40 -6.95
C THR A 52 15.29 -6.55 -7.27
N ASP A 53 15.84 -7.74 -7.50
CA ASP A 53 15.13 -9.00 -7.74
C ASP A 53 15.19 -9.96 -6.54
N THR A 54 15.61 -9.46 -5.38
CA THR A 54 15.73 -10.21 -4.13
C THR A 54 14.40 -10.74 -3.58
N ALA A 55 13.29 -10.16 -4.02
CA ALA A 55 11.92 -10.60 -3.72
C ALA A 55 11.10 -10.72 -5.01
N THR A 56 10.07 -11.57 -4.99
CA THR A 56 9.16 -11.68 -6.14
C THR A 56 8.36 -10.37 -6.31
N PRO A 57 7.98 -10.00 -7.55
CA PRO A 57 7.15 -8.82 -7.80
C PRO A 57 5.89 -8.77 -6.94
N GLU A 58 5.24 -9.93 -6.72
CA GLU A 58 4.01 -10.06 -5.95
C GLU A 58 4.26 -9.81 -4.45
N ALA A 59 5.36 -10.31 -3.91
CA ALA A 59 5.73 -10.09 -2.51
C ALA A 59 6.03 -8.60 -2.26
N GLN A 60 6.79 -7.96 -3.16
CA GLN A 60 7.11 -6.55 -3.06
C GLN A 60 5.90 -5.64 -3.29
N ALA A 61 5.00 -6.00 -4.22
CA ALA A 61 3.73 -5.30 -4.40
C ALA A 61 2.86 -5.33 -3.14
N ARG A 62 2.81 -6.48 -2.45
CA ARG A 62 2.04 -6.63 -1.20
C ARG A 62 2.65 -5.85 -0.05
N LEU A 63 3.98 -5.80 0.04
CA LEU A 63 4.69 -4.93 0.99
C LEU A 63 4.32 -3.45 0.75
N LEU A 64 4.39 -2.98 -0.50
CA LEU A 64 4.04 -1.60 -0.86
C LEU A 64 2.58 -1.27 -0.52
N LEU A 65 1.66 -2.20 -0.75
CA LEU A 65 0.26 -2.05 -0.33
C LEU A 65 0.17 -1.81 1.18
N TYR A 66 0.79 -2.67 2.00
CA TYR A 66 0.70 -2.54 3.45
C TYR A 66 1.30 -1.24 3.98
N LEU A 67 2.37 -0.75 3.36
CA LEU A 67 2.98 0.53 3.72
C LEU A 67 2.03 1.71 3.44
N VAL A 68 1.46 1.77 2.23
CA VAL A 68 0.50 2.83 1.87
C VAL A 68 -0.71 2.80 2.81
N GLN A 69 -1.21 1.61 3.14
CA GLN A 69 -2.33 1.45 4.06
C GLN A 69 -1.99 1.87 5.50
N GLY A 70 -0.77 1.60 5.98
CA GLY A 70 -0.33 2.01 7.33
C GLY A 70 -0.04 3.51 7.46
N LEU A 71 0.49 4.14 6.42
CA LEU A 71 0.86 5.56 6.44
C LEU A 71 -0.35 6.49 6.38
N SER A 72 -1.47 6.05 5.78
CA SER A 72 -2.68 6.87 5.65
C SER A 72 -3.31 7.24 7.01
N PRO A 73 -3.62 6.29 7.92
CA PRO A 73 -4.05 6.59 9.29
C PRO A 73 -2.98 7.35 10.08
N GLY A 74 -1.71 6.97 9.96
CA GLY A 74 -0.60 7.64 10.64
C GLY A 74 -0.50 9.13 10.30
N SER A 75 -0.68 9.48 9.03
CA SER A 75 -0.72 10.89 8.59
C SER A 75 -1.88 11.67 9.20
N ARG A 76 -3.05 11.04 9.39
CA ARG A 76 -4.19 11.65 10.09
C ARG A 76 -3.93 11.82 11.59
N ALA A 77 -3.17 10.89 12.18
CA ALA A 77 -2.75 10.95 13.58
C ALA A 77 -1.60 11.96 13.83
N GLY A 78 -1.11 12.64 12.79
CA GLY A 78 -0.01 13.60 12.91
C GLY A 78 1.36 12.96 13.08
N LEU A 79 1.55 11.71 12.60
CA LEU A 79 2.88 11.12 12.54
C LEU A 79 3.85 12.03 11.77
N ASP A 80 5.07 12.14 12.29
CA ASP A 80 6.10 12.95 11.66
C ASP A 80 6.40 12.43 10.25
N ARG A 81 6.21 13.32 9.28
CA ARG A 81 6.47 13.03 7.86
C ARG A 81 7.92 12.63 7.64
N THR A 82 8.86 13.22 8.39
CA THR A 82 10.28 12.91 8.23
C THR A 82 10.58 11.49 8.66
N ALA A 83 10.08 11.07 9.82
CA ALA A 83 10.16 9.69 10.29
C ALA A 83 9.48 8.70 9.32
N ALA A 84 8.33 9.05 8.75
CA ALA A 84 7.64 8.21 7.76
C ALA A 84 8.47 8.00 6.49
N LEU A 85 9.12 9.06 5.99
CA LEU A 85 10.02 8.95 4.83
C LEU A 85 11.27 8.12 5.16
N ALA A 86 11.86 8.32 6.33
CA ALA A 86 13.01 7.52 6.78
C ALA A 86 12.66 6.02 6.88
N ALA A 87 11.45 5.68 7.35
CA ALA A 87 10.98 4.31 7.39
C ALA A 87 10.81 3.69 5.99
N ILE A 88 10.41 4.48 4.99
CA ILE A 88 10.35 4.04 3.58
C ILE A 88 11.77 3.81 3.05
N ASP A 89 12.71 4.72 3.33
CA ASP A 89 14.09 4.61 2.84
C ASP A 89 14.80 3.38 3.43
N ALA A 90 14.47 2.95 4.64
CA ALA A 90 15.00 1.73 5.24
C ALA A 90 14.66 0.45 4.45
N LEU A 91 13.67 0.47 3.56
CA LEU A 91 13.32 -0.66 2.69
C LEU A 91 14.21 -0.79 1.46
N ARG A 92 15.08 0.19 1.22
CA ARG A 92 16.06 0.16 0.12
C ARG A 92 17.39 -0.53 0.51
N ALA A 93 17.53 -0.91 1.79
CA ALA A 93 18.69 -1.63 2.33
C ALA A 93 18.43 -3.15 2.34
#